data_AF-A0AAV3YAG1-F1
#
_entry.id   AF-A0AAV3YAG1-F1
#
_cell.length_a   1.000
_cell.length_b   1.000
_cell.length_c   1.000
_cell.angle_alpha   90.00
_cell.angle_beta   90.00
_cell.angle_gamma   90.00
#
_symmetry.space_group_name_H-M   'P 1'
#
loop_
_entity.id
_entity.type
_entity.pdbx_description
1 polymer ?
#
loop_
_entity_poly.entity_id
_entity_poly.type
_entity_poly.pdbx_seq_one_letter_code
_entity_poly.pdbx_strand_id
1 'polypeptide(L)'
;MASGDEQLAHLTQKVEKAEREIEHLQAEISASSNPAQLIKDGLASAELEKLRVENQKLKFQHNHLKRNLEEEQNRVRDYALDVRGIVEDIFGQAITAAFPEVPNPTILVMPGTKFADYQCNSAMAIAKVIN
;
A
#
# COMPACT_ATOMS: atom_id res chain seq x y z
N MET A 1 34.46 41.57 -27.71
CA MET A 1 34.12 40.15 -27.93
C MET A 1 34.62 39.22 -26.80
N ALA A 2 35.35 39.69 -25.78
CA ALA A 2 35.88 38.86 -24.69
C ALA A 2 34.87 38.44 -23.59
N SER A 3 33.67 39.05 -23.54
CA SER A 3 32.70 38.83 -22.46
C SER A 3 31.95 37.49 -22.54
N GLY A 4 31.86 36.88 -23.72
CA GLY A 4 31.12 35.62 -23.92
C GLY A 4 31.91 34.39 -23.49
N ASP A 5 33.21 34.37 -23.82
CA ASP A 5 34.11 33.25 -23.46
C ASP A 5 34.38 33.18 -21.95
N GLU A 6 34.50 34.32 -21.27
CA GLU A 6 34.63 34.34 -19.80
C GLU A 6 33.35 33.86 -19.11
N GLN A 7 32.17 34.21 -19.64
CA GLN A 7 30.89 33.71 -19.12
C GLN A 7 30.72 32.22 -19.36
N LEU A 8 31.10 31.72 -20.54
CA LEU A 8 31.08 30.31 -20.87
C LEU A 8 32.02 29.52 -19.94
N ALA A 9 33.25 29.98 -19.74
CA ALA A 9 34.20 29.34 -18.84
C ALA A 9 33.71 29.29 -17.39
N HIS A 10 33.10 30.36 -16.88
CA HIS A 10 32.53 30.40 -15.54
C HIS A 10 31.31 29.46 -15.39
N LEU A 11 30.46 29.34 -16.41
CA LEU A 11 29.33 28.40 -16.40
C LEU A 11 29.83 26.95 -16.44
N THR A 12 30.82 26.63 -17.27
CA THR A 12 31.44 25.30 -17.33
C THR A 12 32.03 24.91 -15.98
N GLN A 13 32.77 25.82 -15.33
CA GLN A 13 33.33 25.56 -14.00
C GLN A 13 32.26 25.32 -12.93
N LYS A 14 31.13 26.03 -13.00
CA LYS A 14 29.99 25.80 -12.10
C LYS A 14 29.35 24.42 -12.33
N VAL A 15 29.19 24.02 -13.59
CA VAL A 15 28.62 22.71 -13.94
C VAL A 15 29.54 21.59 -13.46
N GLU A 16 30.85 21.67 -13.73
CA GLU A 16 31.81 20.67 -13.27
C GLU A 16 31.88 20.54 -11.74
N LYS A 17 31.67 21.65 -11.03
CA LYS A 17 31.62 21.62 -9.56
C LYS A 17 30.33 20.95 -9.07
N ALA A 18 29.20 21.29 -9.69
CA ALA A 18 27.91 20.68 -9.36
C ALA A 18 27.88 19.18 -9.68
N GLU A 19 28.43 18.75 -10.82
CA GLU A 19 28.54 17.33 -11.18
C GLU A 19 29.39 16.56 -10.15
N ARG A 20 30.52 17.12 -9.72
CA ARG A 20 31.34 16.51 -8.66
C ARG A 20 30.63 16.42 -7.32
N GLU A 21 29.87 17.45 -6.94
CA GLU A 21 29.05 17.41 -5.71
C GLU A 21 27.93 16.38 -5.83
N ILE A 22 27.29 16.26 -7.00
CA ILE A 22 26.25 15.25 -7.26
C ILE A 22 26.84 13.85 -7.15
N GLU A 23 27.98 13.57 -7.78
CA GLU A 23 28.64 12.26 -7.71
C GLU A 23 29.05 11.91 -6.27
N HIS A 24 29.60 12.88 -5.53
CA HIS A 24 29.95 12.69 -4.12
C HIS A 24 28.73 12.36 -3.26
N LEU A 25 27.66 13.15 -3.37
CA LEU A 25 26.43 12.94 -2.61
C LEU A 25 25.76 11.62 -3.00
N GLN A 26 25.77 11.24 -4.28
CA GLN A 26 25.27 9.95 -4.74
C GLN A 26 26.07 8.79 -4.13
N ALA A 27 27.40 8.88 -4.08
CA ALA A 27 28.25 7.88 -3.45
C ALA A 27 27.97 7.74 -1.95
N GLU A 28 27.79 8.87 -1.25
CA GLU A 28 27.52 8.92 0.18
C GLU A 28 26.13 8.34 0.52
N ILE A 29 25.11 8.68 -0.28
CA ILE A 29 23.76 8.10 -0.17
C ILE A 29 23.82 6.60 -0.42
N SER A 30 24.54 6.15 -1.46
CA SER A 30 24.68 4.73 -1.78
C SER A 30 25.33 3.94 -0.65
N ALA A 31 26.36 4.51 -0.02
CA ALA A 31 27.04 3.91 1.12
C ALA A 31 26.13 3.84 2.36
N SER A 32 25.40 4.93 2.66
CA SER A 32 24.47 5.01 3.79
C SER A 32 23.22 4.13 3.63
N SER A 33 22.78 3.88 2.39
CA SER A 33 21.62 3.06 2.07
C SER A 33 21.96 1.56 1.97
N ASN A 34 23.23 1.18 2.09
CA ASN A 34 23.66 -0.21 1.98
C ASN A 34 23.21 -1.00 3.23
N PRO A 35 22.34 -2.01 3.09
CA PRO A 35 21.84 -2.81 4.21
C PRO A 35 22.96 -3.48 5.01
N ALA A 36 24.02 -3.92 4.32
CA ALA A 36 25.16 -4.57 4.98
C ALA A 36 25.94 -3.61 5.88
N GLN A 37 26.06 -2.34 5.47
CA GLN A 37 26.73 -1.30 6.24
C GLN A 37 25.88 -0.90 7.46
N LEU A 38 24.57 -0.76 7.27
CA LEU A 38 23.61 -0.47 8.36
C LEU A 38 23.58 -1.58 9.41
N ILE A 39 23.73 -2.84 9.00
CA ILE A 39 23.85 -3.98 9.93
C ILE A 39 25.18 -3.91 10.69
N LYS A 40 26.27 -3.62 9.99
CA LYS A 40 27.61 -3.50 10.60
C LYS A 40 27.71 -2.36 11.60
N ASP A 41 27.05 -1.24 11.32
CA ASP A 41 27.02 -0.04 12.16
C ASP A 41 26.02 -0.17 13.33
N GLY A 42 25.34 -1.32 13.46
CA GLY A 42 24.35 -1.59 14.52
C GLY A 42 23.03 -0.83 14.38
N LEU A 43 22.84 -0.15 13.24
CA LEU A 43 21.66 0.66 12.92
C LEU A 43 20.49 -0.19 12.39
N ALA A 44 20.76 -1.41 11.92
CA ALA A 44 19.76 -2.37 11.47
C ALA A 44 20.10 -3.79 11.97
N SER A 45 19.09 -4.57 12.35
CA SER A 45 19.29 -5.99 12.62
C SER A 45 19.08 -6.83 11.35
N ALA A 46 19.69 -8.01 11.28
CA ALA A 46 19.44 -8.95 10.18
C ALA A 46 17.95 -9.36 10.11
N GLU A 47 17.26 -9.38 11.25
CA GLU A 47 15.82 -9.60 11.34
C GLU A 47 15.01 -8.45 10.71
N LEU A 48 15.43 -7.20 10.94
CA LEU A 48 14.79 -6.04 10.33
C LEU A 48 14.88 -6.09 8.81
N GLU A 49 16.05 -6.45 8.26
CA GLU A 49 16.20 -6.54 6.80
C GLU A 49 15.35 -7.68 6.20
N LYS A 50 15.30 -8.83 6.89
CA LYS A 50 14.41 -9.93 6.52
C LYS A 50 12.94 -9.48 6.49
N LEU A 51 12.49 -8.74 7.51
CA LEU A 51 11.14 -8.21 7.57
C LEU A 51 10.88 -7.16 6.48
N ARG A 52 11.85 -6.31 6.12
CA ARG A 52 11.72 -5.34 5.03
C ARG A 52 11.54 -6.03 3.68
N VAL A 53 12.37 -7.03 3.38
CA VAL A 53 12.27 -7.82 2.15
C VAL A 53 10.92 -8.53 2.08
N GLU A 54 10.48 -9.17 3.17
CA GLU A 54 9.18 -9.84 3.19
C GLU A 54 8.02 -8.85 3.05
N ASN A 55 8.08 -7.69 3.69
CA ASN A 55 7.07 -6.65 3.56
C ASN A 55 6.97 -6.13 2.12
N GLN A 56 8.10 -5.94 1.45
CA GLN A 56 8.14 -5.52 0.05
C GLN A 56 7.52 -6.58 -0.87
N LYS A 57 7.83 -7.86 -0.63
CA LYS A 57 7.23 -9.00 -1.35
C LYS A 57 5.73 -9.09 -1.13
N LEU A 58 5.26 -9.00 0.12
CA LEU A 58 3.84 -9.05 0.47
C LEU A 58 3.08 -7.87 -0.14
N LYS A 59 3.63 -6.65 -0.11
CA LYS A 59 3.04 -5.48 -0.77
C LYS A 59 2.92 -5.68 -2.28
N PHE A 60 3.94 -6.23 -2.91
CA PHE A 60 3.88 -6.55 -4.34
C PHE A 60 2.76 -7.55 -4.65
N GLN A 61 2.71 -8.66 -3.91
CA GLN A 61 1.67 -9.68 -4.07
C GLN A 61 0.27 -9.11 -3.85
N HIS A 62 0.08 -8.32 -2.80
CA HIS A 62 -1.19 -7.66 -2.50
C HIS A 62 -1.64 -6.76 -3.66
N ASN A 63 -0.75 -5.91 -4.16
CA ASN A 63 -1.08 -5.01 -5.27
C ASN A 63 -1.37 -5.77 -6.56
N HIS A 64 -0.64 -6.84 -6.84
CA HIS A 64 -0.89 -7.69 -8.00
C HIS A 64 -2.25 -8.39 -7.92
N LEU A 65 -2.58 -8.99 -6.77
CA LEU A 65 -3.88 -9.62 -6.54
C LEU A 65 -5.03 -8.61 -6.62
N LYS A 66 -4.87 -7.44 -6.00
CA LYS A 66 -5.86 -6.36 -6.05
C LYS A 66 -6.15 -5.94 -7.49
N ARG A 67 -5.10 -5.74 -8.29
CA ARG A 67 -5.23 -5.41 -9.73
C ARG A 67 -5.98 -6.50 -10.49
N ASN A 68 -5.59 -7.76 -10.32
CA ASN A 68 -6.25 -8.88 -11.01
C ASN A 68 -7.73 -9.01 -10.60
N LEU A 69 -8.06 -8.73 -9.34
CA LEU A 69 -9.42 -8.73 -8.84
C LEU A 69 -10.25 -7.60 -9.48
N GLU A 70 -9.71 -6.39 -9.55
CA GLU A 70 -10.35 -5.26 -10.24
C GLU A 70 -10.57 -5.57 -11.73
N GLU A 71 -9.57 -6.16 -12.39
CA GLU A 71 -9.68 -6.60 -13.80
C GLU A 71 -10.80 -7.63 -13.98
N GLU A 72 -10.88 -8.65 -13.12
CA GLU A 72 -11.91 -9.69 -13.19
C GLU A 72 -13.31 -9.15 -12.84
N GLN A 73 -13.42 -8.25 -11.86
CA GLN A 73 -14.69 -7.61 -11.50
C GLN A 73 -15.29 -6.81 -12.65
N ASN A 74 -14.45 -6.20 -13.49
CA ASN A 74 -14.84 -5.39 -14.65
C ASN A 74 -15.18 -6.21 -15.91
N ARG A 75 -14.95 -7.53 -15.92
CA ARG A 75 -15.33 -8.38 -17.06
C ARG A 75 -16.84 -8.58 -17.11
N VAL A 76 -17.39 -8.64 -18.32
CA VAL A 76 -18.79 -9.02 -18.55
C VAL A 76 -18.99 -10.46 -18.10
N ARG A 77 -19.93 -10.67 -17.18
CA ARG A 77 -20.19 -11.98 -16.57
C ARG A 77 -21.32 -12.67 -17.33
N ASP A 78 -21.13 -13.95 -17.64
CA ASP A 78 -22.13 -14.81 -18.29
C ASP A 78 -22.80 -15.78 -17.29
N TYR A 79 -22.82 -15.40 -16.01
CA TYR A 79 -23.38 -16.20 -14.93
C TYR A 79 -24.19 -15.35 -13.96
N ALA A 80 -25.18 -15.97 -13.32
CA ALA A 80 -25.99 -15.33 -12.29
C ALA A 80 -25.15 -15.06 -11.04
N LEU A 81 -25.39 -13.91 -10.40
CA LEU A 81 -24.68 -13.51 -9.19
C LEU A 81 -25.44 -13.96 -7.94
N ASP A 82 -24.69 -14.35 -6.92
CA ASP A 82 -25.23 -14.44 -5.57
C ASP A 82 -25.37 -13.02 -5.00
N VAL A 83 -26.55 -12.43 -5.20
CA VAL A 83 -26.87 -11.09 -4.72
C VAL A 83 -26.76 -11.01 -3.20
N ARG A 84 -27.08 -12.10 -2.47
CA ARG A 84 -26.95 -12.12 -1.01
C ARG A 84 -25.49 -12.01 -0.61
N GLY A 85 -24.62 -12.80 -1.24
CA GLY A 85 -23.17 -12.75 -1.01
C GLY A 85 -22.58 -11.36 -1.28
N ILE A 86 -23.00 -10.70 -2.37
CA ILE A 86 -22.57 -9.32 -2.67
C ILE A 86 -23.00 -8.34 -1.57
N VAL A 87 -24.24 -8.44 -1.10
CA VAL A 87 -24.74 -7.59 -0.01
C VAL A 87 -24.00 -7.87 1.29
N GLU A 88 -23.67 -9.13 1.57
CA GLU A 88 -22.85 -9.55 2.71
C GLU A 88 -21.44 -8.96 2.65
N ASP A 89 -20.78 -9.00 1.49
CA ASP A 89 -19.47 -8.39 1.27
C ASP A 89 -19.48 -6.87 1.50
N ILE A 90 -20.53 -6.18 1.02
CA ILE A 90 -20.67 -4.73 1.20
C ILE A 90 -20.84 -4.39 2.69
N PHE A 91 -21.72 -5.09 3.41
CA PHE A 91 -21.88 -4.87 4.84
C PHE A 91 -20.63 -5.24 5.62
N GLY A 92 -19.93 -6.31 5.26
CA GLY A 92 -18.66 -6.72 5.87
C GLY A 92 -17.60 -5.62 5.77
N GLN A 93 -17.44 -5.02 4.58
CA GLN A 93 -16.53 -3.90 4.38
C GLN A 93 -16.92 -2.68 5.21
N ALA A 94 -18.20 -2.29 5.19
CA ALA A 94 -18.68 -1.12 5.93
C ALA A 94 -18.52 -1.28 7.45
N ILE A 95 -18.82 -2.46 7.98
CA ILE A 95 -18.71 -2.78 9.41
C ILE A 95 -17.23 -2.81 9.83
N THR A 96 -16.37 -3.47 9.05
CA THR A 96 -14.92 -3.52 9.35
C THR A 96 -14.30 -2.12 9.34
N ALA A 97 -14.76 -1.24 8.45
CA ALA A 97 -14.33 0.15 8.41
C ALA A 97 -14.85 0.97 9.60
N ALA A 98 -16.07 0.69 10.09
CA ALA A 98 -16.68 1.40 11.21
C ALA A 98 -16.15 0.95 12.59
N PHE A 99 -15.76 -0.32 12.72
CA PHE A 99 -15.29 -0.95 13.97
C PHE A 99 -13.97 -1.71 13.75
N PRO A 100 -12.87 -1.01 13.42
CA PRO A 100 -11.58 -1.64 13.13
C PRO A 100 -10.99 -2.44 14.28
N GLU A 101 -11.42 -2.19 15.52
CA GLU A 101 -11.04 -2.90 16.74
C GLU A 101 -11.70 -4.28 16.89
N VAL A 102 -12.77 -4.56 16.13
CA VAL A 102 -13.47 -5.84 16.17
C VAL A 102 -12.89 -6.77 15.09
N PRO A 103 -12.06 -7.76 15.44
CA PRO A 103 -11.54 -8.69 14.46
C PRO A 103 -12.65 -9.62 13.96
N ASN A 104 -12.81 -9.72 12.64
CA ASN A 104 -13.75 -10.63 11.97
C ASN A 104 -15.20 -10.53 12.50
N PRO A 105 -15.86 -9.36 12.35
CA PRO A 105 -17.23 -9.17 12.83
C PRO A 105 -18.20 -10.14 12.16
N THR A 106 -19.16 -10.67 12.91
CA THR A 106 -20.18 -11.57 12.37
C THR A 106 -21.14 -10.82 11.44
N ILE A 107 -21.11 -11.14 10.15
CA ILE A 107 -22.01 -10.55 9.15
C ILE A 107 -23.25 -11.44 8.99
N LEU A 108 -24.44 -10.88 9.24
CA LEU A 108 -25.70 -11.62 9.27
C LEU A 108 -26.69 -11.01 8.30
N VAL A 109 -26.54 -11.32 7.00
CA VAL A 109 -27.47 -10.90 5.96
C VAL A 109 -28.53 -11.98 5.74
N MET A 110 -29.81 -11.60 5.89
CA MET A 110 -30.96 -12.47 5.70
C MET A 110 -31.91 -11.89 4.64
N PRO A 111 -32.64 -12.71 3.87
CA PRO A 111 -33.72 -12.22 3.03
C PRO A 111 -34.78 -11.49 3.86
N GLY A 112 -35.19 -10.31 3.40
CA GLY A 112 -36.25 -9.56 4.04
C GLY A 112 -37.63 -10.03 3.57
N THR A 113 -38.65 -9.80 4.41
CA THR A 113 -40.02 -10.27 4.15
C THR A 113 -41.03 -9.15 3.98
N LYS A 114 -40.67 -7.89 4.30
CA LYS A 114 -41.62 -6.76 4.35
C LYS A 114 -41.06 -5.41 3.90
N PHE A 115 -39.87 -5.02 4.37
CA PHE A 115 -39.39 -3.63 4.27
C PHE A 115 -38.15 -3.44 3.39
N ALA A 116 -37.50 -4.54 3.00
CA ALA A 116 -36.34 -4.56 2.13
C ALA A 116 -36.15 -5.99 1.60
N ASP A 117 -35.39 -6.13 0.50
CA ASP A 117 -35.03 -7.44 -0.06
C ASP A 117 -34.02 -8.19 0.82
N TYR A 118 -33.15 -7.46 1.53
CA TYR A 118 -32.15 -7.99 2.45
C TYR A 118 -32.09 -7.19 3.75
N GLN A 119 -31.82 -7.87 4.86
CA GLN A 119 -31.68 -7.30 6.20
C GLN A 119 -30.36 -7.71 6.81
N CYS A 120 -29.61 -6.75 7.36
CA CYS A 120 -28.37 -7.00 8.10
C CYS A 120 -28.63 -6.94 9.60
N ASN A 121 -28.50 -8.09 10.28
CA ASN A 121 -28.77 -8.26 11.72
C ASN A 121 -27.48 -8.35 12.56
N SER A 122 -26.38 -7.78 12.07
CA SER A 122 -25.06 -7.87 12.72
C SER A 122 -24.91 -7.01 13.98
N ALA A 123 -25.72 -5.96 14.13
CA ALA A 123 -25.56 -4.96 15.20
C ALA A 123 -25.51 -5.58 16.60
N MET A 124 -26.37 -6.57 16.89
CA MET A 124 -26.40 -7.20 18.21
C MET A 124 -25.15 -8.05 18.50
N ALA A 125 -24.61 -8.74 17.48
CA ALA A 125 -23.39 -9.51 17.64
C ALA A 125 -22.20 -8.58 17.89
N ILE A 126 -22.11 -7.49 17.12
CA ILE A 126 -21.06 -6.48 17.25
C ILE A 126 -21.11 -5.84 18.65
N ALA A 127 -22.28 -5.42 19.12
CA ALA A 127 -22.45 -4.81 20.44
C ALA A 127 -22.00 -5.70 21.60
N LYS A 128 -22.09 -7.04 21.46
CA LYS A 128 -21.61 -7.99 22.47
C LYS A 128 -20.09 -8.12 22.52
N VAL A 129 -19.40 -7.76 21.44
CA VAL A 129 -17.93 -7.82 21.36
C VAL A 129 -17.30 -6.51 21.82
N ILE A 130 -18.01 -5.38 21.62
CA ILE A 130 -17.53 -4.04 21.95
C ILE A 130 -17.87 -3.64 23.41
N ASN A 131 -18.91 -4.22 24.01
CA ASN A 131 -19.25 -4.04 25.43
C ASN A 131 -18.53 -5.04 26.33
#